data_AF-A0A7L1MBR2-F1
#
_entry.id   AF-A0A7L1MBR2-F1
#
_cell.length_a   1.000
_cell.length_b   1.000
_cell.length_c   1.000
_cell.angle_alpha   90.00
_cell.angle_beta   90.00
_cell.angle_gamma   90.00
#
_symmetry.space_group_name_H-M   'P 1'
#
loop_
_entity.id
_entity.type
_entity.pdbx_description
1 polymer ?
#
loop_
_entity_poly.entity_id
_entity_poly.type
_entity_poly.pdbx_seq_one_letter_code
_entity_poly.pdbx_strand_id
1 'polypeptide(L)'
;PPPALPKRLKKSKPSPAPRDLGRWKPADDLLLINAVLQTNDLTSVHLGVKFSCRFTLREIQERWYSLLYDPVICKLSCQAMRQLHPEAVAAIQSKVLFSKAEEQLLTRVPSSPVPSLDTFQELLQRHPAVFYPARTPKALQLHWQLLRQYHLLQDQT
;
A
#
# COMPACT_ATOMS: atom_id res chain seq x y z
N PRO A 1 20.33 -12.22 65.78
CA PRO A 1 20.07 -11.96 64.34
C PRO A 1 18.90 -12.82 63.80
N PRO A 2 17.75 -12.22 63.43
CA PRO A 2 16.68 -13.00 62.84
C PRO A 2 16.96 -13.27 61.33
N PRO A 3 16.51 -14.42 60.78
CA PRO A 3 16.75 -14.76 59.38
C PRO A 3 15.87 -13.91 58.44
N ALA A 4 16.47 -13.44 57.36
CA ALA A 4 15.85 -12.58 56.36
C ALA A 4 14.81 -13.34 55.50
N LEU A 5 13.64 -12.72 55.32
CA LEU A 5 12.57 -13.18 54.42
C LEU A 5 13.04 -13.18 52.95
N PRO A 6 12.64 -14.16 52.12
CA PRO A 6 13.01 -14.19 50.71
C PRO A 6 12.30 -13.07 49.95
N LYS A 7 13.10 -12.22 49.27
CA LYS A 7 12.62 -11.17 48.37
C LYS A 7 11.89 -11.80 47.19
N ARG A 8 10.57 -11.63 47.16
CA ARG A 8 9.69 -11.98 46.04
C ARG A 8 10.12 -11.21 44.78
N LEU A 9 10.77 -11.90 43.85
CA LEU A 9 11.06 -11.41 42.50
C LEU A 9 9.76 -10.94 41.85
N LYS A 10 9.67 -9.64 41.56
CA LYS A 10 8.60 -9.06 40.74
C LYS A 10 8.67 -9.72 39.36
N LYS A 11 7.77 -10.66 39.10
CA LYS A 11 7.48 -11.14 37.74
C LYS A 11 7.17 -9.91 36.88
N SER A 12 8.07 -9.60 35.96
CA SER A 12 7.82 -8.67 34.86
C SER A 12 6.51 -9.07 34.19
N LYS A 13 5.58 -8.12 34.09
CA LYS A 13 4.34 -8.33 33.33
C LYS A 13 4.74 -8.84 31.94
N PRO A 14 4.09 -9.90 31.42
CA PRO A 14 4.29 -10.26 30.03
C PRO A 14 3.95 -9.03 29.19
N SER A 15 4.87 -8.65 28.31
CA SER A 15 4.58 -7.72 27.21
C SER A 15 3.24 -8.12 26.61
N PRO A 16 2.31 -7.18 26.35
CA PRO A 16 1.07 -7.56 25.69
C PRO A 16 1.45 -8.29 24.41
N ALA A 17 1.07 -9.57 24.31
CA ALA A 17 1.13 -10.28 23.04
C ALA A 17 0.47 -9.37 21.99
N PRO A 18 1.06 -9.18 20.80
CA PRO A 18 0.51 -8.25 19.83
C PRO A 18 -0.87 -8.76 19.44
N ARG A 19 -1.91 -8.15 20.02
CA ARG A 19 -3.32 -8.49 19.80
C ARG A 19 -3.74 -8.31 18.34
N ASP A 20 -2.85 -7.72 17.53
CA ASP A 20 -3.12 -7.27 16.18
C ASP A 20 -2.59 -8.22 15.09
N LEU A 21 -1.84 -9.28 15.44
CA LEU A 21 -1.39 -10.28 14.46
C LEU A 21 -2.56 -10.97 13.75
N GLY A 22 -3.70 -11.15 14.43
CA GLY A 22 -4.89 -11.80 13.86
C GLY A 22 -5.73 -10.89 12.95
N ARG A 23 -5.46 -9.58 12.93
CA ARG A 23 -6.28 -8.60 12.21
C ARG A 23 -5.78 -8.33 10.79
N TRP A 24 -4.48 -8.41 10.58
CA TRP A 24 -3.86 -8.25 9.25
C TRP A 24 -4.06 -9.50 8.41
N LYS A 25 -4.72 -9.35 7.26
CA LYS A 25 -4.86 -10.43 6.28
C LYS A 25 -3.66 -10.44 5.33
N PRO A 26 -3.36 -11.58 4.67
CA PRO A 26 -2.30 -11.63 3.67
C PRO A 26 -2.54 -10.62 2.53
N ALA A 27 -3.80 -10.35 2.20
CA ALA A 27 -4.17 -9.32 1.23
C ALA A 27 -3.82 -7.90 1.69
N ASP A 28 -3.91 -7.61 2.99
CA ASP A 28 -3.57 -6.30 3.55
C ASP A 28 -2.05 -6.10 3.55
N ASP A 29 -1.28 -7.12 3.90
CA ASP A 29 0.19 -7.07 3.85
C ASP A 29 0.68 -6.83 2.41
N LEU A 30 0.12 -7.56 1.43
CA LEU A 30 0.50 -7.38 0.03
C LEU A 30 0.16 -5.98 -0.48
N LEU A 31 -1.03 -5.48 -0.13
CA LEU A 31 -1.45 -4.13 -0.51
C LEU A 31 -0.57 -3.06 0.16
N LEU A 32 -0.24 -3.23 1.43
CA LEU A 32 0.65 -2.33 2.17
C LEU A 32 2.03 -2.26 1.52
N ILE A 33 2.64 -3.42 1.24
CA ILE A 33 3.95 -3.50 0.59
C ILE A 33 3.91 -2.78 -0.76
N ASN A 34 2.96 -3.12 -1.63
CA ASN A 34 2.89 -2.52 -2.97
C ASN A 34 2.63 -1.01 -2.91
N ALA A 35 1.75 -0.56 -2.01
CA ALA A 35 1.46 0.86 -1.85
C ALA A 35 2.67 1.64 -1.33
N VAL A 36 3.39 1.13 -0.32
CA VAL A 36 4.59 1.79 0.21
C VAL A 36 5.71 1.83 -0.82
N LEU A 37 5.93 0.74 -1.57
CA LEU A 37 6.92 0.72 -2.64
C LEU A 37 6.59 1.71 -3.77
N GLN A 38 5.31 2.00 -3.99
CA GLN A 38 4.88 2.97 -5.00
C GLN A 38 4.95 4.43 -4.54
N THR A 39 4.58 4.71 -3.29
CA THR A 39 4.48 6.10 -2.81
C THR A 39 5.70 6.55 -2.03
N ASN A 40 6.43 5.62 -1.41
CA ASN A 40 7.42 5.89 -0.37
C ASN A 40 6.90 6.79 0.76
N ASP A 41 5.58 6.77 1.01
CA ASP A 41 4.93 7.61 2.01
C ASP A 41 3.76 6.86 2.69
N LEU A 42 3.93 6.58 3.98
CA LEU A 42 2.94 5.91 4.82
C LEU A 42 1.70 6.76 5.09
N THR A 43 1.82 8.09 5.03
CA THR A 43 0.68 9.00 5.20
C THR A 43 -0.25 8.88 4.00
N SER A 44 0.31 8.95 2.78
CA SER A 44 -0.42 8.68 1.53
C SER A 44 -1.06 7.30 1.53
N VAL A 45 -0.36 6.26 2.02
CA VAL A 45 -0.93 4.92 2.18
C VAL A 45 -2.14 4.92 3.12
N HIS A 46 -2.02 5.54 4.30
CA HIS A 46 -3.12 5.60 5.27
C HIS A 46 -4.36 6.30 4.72
N LEU A 47 -4.18 7.39 3.96
CA LEU A 47 -5.28 8.19 3.42
C LEU A 47 -5.87 7.57 2.14
N GLY A 48 -5.04 6.95 1.29
CA GLY A 48 -5.42 6.50 -0.04
C GLY A 48 -5.80 5.02 -0.14
N VAL A 49 -5.42 4.18 0.83
CA VAL A 49 -5.62 2.72 0.74
C VAL A 49 -6.79 2.26 1.61
N LYS A 50 -7.68 1.47 1.00
CA LYS A 50 -8.78 0.78 1.70
C LYS A 50 -8.40 -0.67 2.01
N PHE A 51 -7.88 -0.90 3.21
CA PHE A 51 -7.61 -2.23 3.76
C PHE A 51 -8.89 -2.98 4.11
N SER A 52 -8.76 -4.25 4.52
CA SER A 52 -9.87 -5.11 4.94
C SER A 52 -10.63 -4.59 6.16
N CYS A 53 -10.00 -3.73 6.96
CA CYS A 53 -10.62 -2.97 8.04
C CYS A 53 -9.86 -1.65 8.28
N ARG A 54 -10.40 -0.77 9.13
CA ARG A 54 -9.84 0.58 9.34
C ARG A 54 -8.62 0.57 10.27
N PHE A 55 -7.43 0.71 9.71
CA PHE A 55 -6.20 0.91 10.50
C PHE A 55 -5.89 2.40 10.68
N THR A 56 -5.42 2.75 11.86
CA THR A 56 -4.80 4.04 12.16
C THR A 56 -3.44 4.14 11.49
N LEU A 57 -2.93 5.36 11.28
CA LEU A 57 -1.58 5.58 10.74
C LEU A 57 -0.52 4.85 11.59
N ARG A 58 -0.67 4.87 12.92
CA ARG A 58 0.25 4.20 13.85
C ARG A 58 0.27 2.68 13.63
N GLU A 59 -0.89 2.04 13.50
CA GLU A 59 -0.97 0.59 13.22
C GLU A 59 -0.32 0.23 11.87
N ILE A 60 -0.47 1.08 10.85
CA ILE A 60 0.18 0.90 9.55
C ILE A 60 1.69 1.02 9.67
N GLN A 61 2.19 2.01 10.41
CA GLN A 61 3.63 2.19 10.69
C GLN A 61 4.22 1.00 11.44
N GLU A 62 3.56 0.57 12.52
CA GLU A 62 3.96 -0.59 13.32
C GLU A 62 3.96 -1.88 12.48
N ARG A 63 2.96 -2.06 11.60
CA ARG A 63 2.93 -3.21 10.69
C ARG A 63 4.05 -3.16 9.66
N TRP A 64 4.28 -2.02 9.03
CA TRP A 64 5.38 -1.84 8.07
C TRP A 64 6.74 -2.13 8.72
N TYR A 65 6.98 -1.58 9.91
CA TYR A 65 8.17 -1.86 10.70
C TYR A 65 8.32 -3.36 10.99
N SER A 66 7.23 -4.02 11.41
CA SER A 66 7.24 -5.46 11.69
C SER A 66 7.55 -6.29 10.44
N LEU A 67 7.00 -5.94 9.27
CA LEU A 67 7.27 -6.63 8.01
C LEU A 67 8.75 -6.51 7.59
N LEU A 68 9.42 -5.40 7.93
CA LEU A 68 10.83 -5.18 7.60
C LEU A 68 11.80 -5.81 8.61
N TYR A 69 11.49 -5.73 9.90
CA TYR A 69 12.49 -5.98 10.96
C TYR A 69 12.17 -7.17 11.86
N ASP A 70 10.93 -7.66 11.92
CA ASP A 70 10.62 -8.89 12.64
C ASP A 70 10.75 -10.09 11.67
N PRO A 71 11.79 -10.93 11.82
CA PRO A 71 12.05 -12.03 10.89
C PRO A 71 10.95 -13.10 10.91
N VAL A 72 10.22 -13.24 12.02
CA VAL A 72 9.12 -14.21 12.14
C VAL A 72 7.90 -13.67 11.39
N ILE A 73 7.52 -12.42 11.61
CA ILE A 73 6.39 -11.78 10.92
C ILE A 73 6.66 -11.71 9.41
N CYS A 74 7.86 -11.28 9.01
CA CYS A 74 8.27 -11.23 7.60
C CYS A 74 8.10 -12.60 6.93
N LYS A 75 8.66 -13.67 7.52
CA LYS A 75 8.58 -15.02 6.96
C LYS A 75 7.13 -15.52 6.84
N LEU A 76 6.33 -15.36 7.90
CA LEU A 76 4.93 -15.81 7.91
C LEU A 76 4.07 -15.04 6.90
N SER A 77 4.25 -13.71 6.83
CA SER A 77 3.53 -12.86 5.88
C SER A 77 3.88 -13.24 4.44
N CYS A 78 5.18 -13.38 4.12
CA CYS A 78 5.63 -13.82 2.80
C CYS A 78 5.03 -15.18 2.41
N GLN A 79 4.99 -16.14 3.34
CA GLN A 79 4.40 -17.45 3.07
C GLN A 79 2.90 -17.34 2.79
N ALA A 80 2.16 -16.57 3.60
CA ALA A 80 0.73 -16.42 3.44
C ALA A 80 0.36 -15.64 2.16
N MET A 81 1.11 -14.60 1.80
CA MET A 81 0.91 -13.86 0.55
C MET A 81 1.11 -14.73 -0.69
N ARG A 82 2.08 -15.66 -0.67
CA ARG A 82 2.30 -16.61 -1.79
C ARG A 82 1.16 -17.60 -1.99
N GLN A 83 0.31 -17.80 -0.98
CA GLN A 83 -0.86 -18.69 -1.06
C GLN A 83 -2.12 -17.98 -1.57
N LEU A 84 -2.06 -16.67 -1.84
CA LEU A 84 -3.19 -15.94 -2.41
C LEU A 84 -3.51 -16.43 -3.82
N HIS A 85 -4.80 -16.57 -4.12
CA HIS A 85 -5.27 -16.89 -5.47
C HIS A 85 -4.83 -15.80 -6.47
N PRO A 86 -4.40 -16.14 -7.70
CA PRO A 86 -3.96 -15.15 -8.69
C PRO A 86 -4.97 -14.02 -8.94
N GLU A 87 -6.27 -14.34 -8.94
CA GLU A 87 -7.33 -13.34 -9.08
C GLU A 87 -7.37 -12.35 -7.91
N ALA A 88 -7.14 -12.83 -6.68
CA ALA A 88 -7.06 -11.96 -5.52
C ALA A 88 -5.82 -11.05 -5.59
N VAL A 89 -4.69 -11.58 -6.08
CA VAL A 89 -3.47 -10.79 -6.31
C VAL A 89 -3.75 -9.69 -7.34
N ALA A 90 -4.36 -10.00 -8.48
CA ALA A 90 -4.73 -9.02 -9.50
C ALA A 90 -5.68 -7.93 -8.94
N ALA A 91 -6.66 -8.34 -8.12
CA ALA A 91 -7.59 -7.41 -7.47
C ALA A 91 -6.93 -6.53 -6.39
N ILE A 92 -5.85 -6.99 -5.76
CA ILE A 92 -5.04 -6.18 -4.84
C ILE A 92 -4.18 -5.20 -5.64
N GLN A 93 -3.53 -5.69 -6.69
CA GLN A 93 -2.66 -4.90 -7.56
C GLN A 93 -3.40 -3.76 -8.26
N SER A 94 -4.67 -3.94 -8.63
CA SER A 94 -5.49 -2.87 -9.23
C SER A 94 -5.83 -1.72 -8.27
N LYS A 95 -5.70 -1.94 -6.94
CA LYS A 95 -5.96 -0.95 -5.89
C LYS A 95 -4.70 -0.19 -5.47
N VAL A 96 -3.54 -0.53 -6.02
CA VAL A 96 -2.27 0.12 -5.67
C VAL A 96 -2.30 1.57 -6.14
N LEU A 97 -1.87 2.47 -5.25
CA LEU A 97 -1.84 3.92 -5.48
C LEU A 97 -0.97 4.29 -6.68
N PHE A 98 -1.35 5.37 -7.37
CA PHE A 98 -0.49 5.96 -8.41
C PHE A 98 0.71 6.64 -7.76
N SER A 99 1.90 6.40 -8.31
CA SER A 99 3.09 7.13 -7.89
C SER A 99 3.09 8.54 -8.47
N LYS A 100 3.86 9.44 -7.86
CA LYS A 100 4.04 10.81 -8.39
C LYS A 100 4.55 10.81 -9.82
N ALA A 101 5.40 9.84 -10.20
CA ALA A 101 5.93 9.72 -11.55
C ALA A 101 4.85 9.28 -12.55
N GLU A 102 3.97 8.35 -12.16
CA GLU A 102 2.80 7.98 -12.98
C GLU A 102 1.87 9.19 -13.18
N GLU A 103 1.58 9.92 -12.10
CA GLU A 103 0.72 11.10 -12.15
C GLU A 103 1.32 12.20 -13.04
N GLN A 104 2.63 12.47 -12.95
CA GLN A 104 3.30 13.44 -13.80
C GLN A 104 3.19 13.14 -15.30
N LEU A 105 3.09 11.86 -15.68
CA LEU A 105 2.83 11.49 -17.07
C LEU A 105 1.36 11.71 -17.45
N LEU A 106 0.45 11.39 -16.54
CA LEU A 106 -0.99 11.58 -16.76
C LEU A 106 -1.39 13.06 -16.83
N THR A 107 -0.78 13.94 -16.02
CA THR A 107 -1.08 15.38 -16.04
C THR A 107 -0.68 16.08 -17.33
N ARG A 108 0.20 15.47 -18.13
CA ARG A 108 0.62 15.97 -19.46
C ARG A 108 -0.34 15.57 -20.58
N VAL A 109 -1.27 14.65 -20.33
CA VAL A 109 -2.27 14.25 -21.33
C VAL A 109 -3.30 15.38 -21.43
N PRO A 110 -3.47 16.01 -22.61
CA PRO A 110 -4.35 17.17 -22.77
C PRO A 110 -5.80 16.91 -22.38
N SER A 111 -6.48 17.92 -21.83
CA SER A 111 -7.91 17.88 -21.48
C SER A 111 -8.84 17.91 -22.69
N SER A 112 -8.36 18.47 -23.81
CA SER A 112 -9.08 18.67 -25.07
C SER A 112 -8.18 18.44 -26.29
N PRO A 113 -8.61 17.64 -27.30
CA PRO A 113 -9.81 16.82 -27.30
C PRO A 113 -9.73 15.71 -26.24
N VAL A 114 -10.87 15.12 -25.87
CA VAL A 114 -10.88 14.03 -24.88
C VAL A 114 -10.06 12.85 -25.43
N PRO A 115 -9.03 12.38 -24.72
CA PRO A 115 -8.16 11.31 -25.18
C PRO A 115 -8.93 9.99 -25.29
N SER A 116 -8.63 9.22 -26.34
CA SER A 116 -9.18 7.87 -26.52
C SER A 116 -8.50 6.88 -25.58
N LEU A 117 -9.01 5.65 -25.52
CA LEU A 117 -8.36 4.59 -24.75
C LEU A 117 -6.98 4.24 -25.32
N ASP A 118 -6.80 4.36 -26.63
CA ASP A 118 -5.52 4.09 -27.32
C ASP A 118 -4.40 5.02 -26.84
N THR A 119 -4.72 6.28 -26.53
CA THR A 119 -3.75 7.23 -25.94
C THR A 119 -3.15 6.68 -24.64
N PHE A 120 -3.95 6.08 -23.76
CA PHE A 120 -3.47 5.51 -22.51
C PHE A 120 -2.75 4.17 -22.71
N GLN A 121 -3.11 3.42 -23.75
CA GLN A 121 -2.38 2.22 -24.14
C GLN A 121 -0.97 2.55 -24.66
N GLU A 122 -0.86 3.55 -25.54
CA GLU A 122 0.43 4.05 -26.01
C GLU A 122 1.27 4.59 -24.84
N LEU A 123 0.65 5.32 -23.91
CA LEU A 123 1.34 5.87 -22.74
C LEU A 123 1.96 4.78 -21.87
N LEU A 124 1.27 3.66 -21.65
CA LEU A 124 1.80 2.49 -20.94
C LEU A 124 2.98 1.85 -21.68
N GLN A 125 2.85 1.68 -23.00
CA GLN A 125 3.89 1.06 -23.82
C GLN A 125 5.15 1.91 -23.91
N ARG A 126 5.00 3.24 -23.88
CA ARG A 126 6.11 4.19 -23.96
C ARG A 126 6.88 4.32 -22.64
N HIS A 127 6.23 4.07 -21.50
CA HIS A 127 6.80 4.24 -20.17
C HIS A 127 6.63 3.00 -19.26
N PRO A 128 7.04 1.80 -19.70
CA PRO A 128 6.78 0.55 -18.97
C PRO A 128 7.51 0.49 -17.62
N ALA A 129 8.61 1.23 -17.47
CA ALA A 129 9.37 1.31 -16.22
C ALA A 129 8.79 2.29 -15.19
N VAL A 130 7.89 3.19 -15.61
CA VAL A 130 7.29 4.21 -14.73
C VAL A 130 5.96 3.71 -14.16
N PHE A 131 5.15 3.08 -15.00
CA PHE A 131 3.84 2.57 -14.58
C PHE A 131 3.96 1.29 -13.77
N TYR A 132 3.08 1.14 -12.78
CA TYR A 132 2.93 -0.12 -12.07
C TYR A 132 2.61 -1.26 -13.06
N PRO A 133 3.23 -2.45 -12.97
CA PRO A 133 3.03 -3.52 -13.96
C PRO A 133 1.58 -3.95 -14.17
N ALA A 134 0.71 -3.78 -13.16
CA ALA A 134 -0.70 -4.11 -13.24
C ALA A 134 -1.61 -2.95 -13.73
N ARG A 135 -1.04 -1.83 -14.17
CA ARG A 135 -1.83 -0.76 -14.77
C ARG A 135 -2.45 -1.20 -16.08
N THR A 136 -3.68 -0.75 -16.30
CA THR A 136 -4.40 -0.94 -17.56
C THR A 136 -4.73 0.42 -18.18
N PRO A 137 -4.93 0.49 -19.51
CA PRO A 137 -5.34 1.73 -20.16
C PRO A 137 -6.60 2.33 -19.52
N LYS A 138 -7.52 1.45 -19.08
CA LYS A 138 -8.75 1.88 -18.41
C LYS A 138 -8.48 2.50 -17.03
N ALA A 139 -7.57 1.92 -16.26
CA ALA A 139 -7.20 2.48 -14.96
C ALA A 139 -6.57 3.88 -15.10
N LEU A 140 -5.69 4.06 -16.08
CA LEU A 140 -5.09 5.35 -16.40
C LEU A 140 -6.15 6.37 -16.82
N GLN A 141 -7.08 5.98 -17.71
CA GLN A 141 -8.17 6.85 -18.15
C GLN A 141 -9.04 7.31 -16.98
N LEU A 142 -9.40 6.39 -16.07
CA LEU A 142 -10.19 6.72 -14.88
C LEU A 142 -9.43 7.69 -13.96
N HIS A 143 -8.14 7.47 -13.74
CA HIS A 143 -7.32 8.38 -12.93
C HIS A 143 -7.18 9.75 -13.58
N TRP A 144 -6.92 9.80 -14.89
CA TRP A 144 -6.87 11.04 -15.65
C TRP A 144 -8.20 11.81 -15.60
N GLN A 145 -9.34 11.12 -15.65
CA GLN A 145 -10.65 11.76 -15.49
C GLN A 145 -10.80 12.43 -14.11
N LEU A 146 -10.29 11.79 -13.05
CA LEU A 146 -10.25 12.38 -11.71
C LEU A 146 -9.34 13.61 -11.69
N LEU A 147 -8.12 13.51 -12.22
CA LEU A 147 -7.21 14.66 -12.32
C LEU A 147 -7.87 15.83 -13.07
N ARG A 148 -8.56 15.54 -14.18
CA ARG A 148 -9.31 16.55 -14.94
C ARG A 148 -10.42 17.20 -14.13
N GLN A 149 -11.18 16.40 -13.39
CA GLN A 149 -12.28 16.86 -12.55
C GLN A 149 -11.80 17.78 -11.42
N TYR A 150 -10.60 17.53 -10.90
CA TYR A 150 -9.98 18.32 -9.83
C TYR A 150 -9.07 19.44 -10.35
N HIS A 151 -9.04 19.73 -11.65
CA HIS A 151 -8.19 20.75 -12.27
C HIS A 151 -6.69 20.54 -12.00
N LEU A 152 -6.26 19.28 -12.06
CA LEU A 152 -4.87 18.88 -11.79
C LEU A 152 -4.07 18.57 -13.06
N LEU A 153 -4.65 18.75 -14.25
CA LEU A 153 -3.92 18.65 -15.52
C LEU A 153 -3.14 19.93 -15.80
N GLN A 154 -2.01 19.81 -16.50
CA GLN A 154 -1.12 20.95 -16.77
C GLN A 154 -1.77 22.04 -17.63
N ASP A 155 -2.73 21.68 -18.48
CA ASP A 155 -3.48 22.62 -19.33
C ASP A 155 -4.70 23.23 -18.62
N GLN A 156 -4.95 22.86 -17.35
CA GLN A 156 -6.02 23.40 -16.51
C GLN A 156 -5.51 24.30 -15.37
N THR A 157 -4.19 24.32 -15.15
CA THR A 157 -3.48 25.14 -14.14
C THR A 157 -2.76 26.30 -14.79
#